data_AF-A0A2V5IGU0-F1
#
_entry.id   AF-A0A2V5IGU0-F1
#
_cell.length_a   1.000
_cell.length_b   1.000
_cell.length_c   1.000
_cell.angle_alpha   90.00
_cell.angle_beta   90.00
_cell.angle_gamma   90.00
#
_symmetry.space_group_name_H-M   'P 1'
#
loop_
_entity.id
_entity.type
_entity.pdbx_description
1 polymer ?
#
loop_
_entity_poly.entity_id
_entity_poly.type
_entity_poly.pdbx_seq_one_letter_code
_entity_poly.pdbx_strand_id
1 'polypeptide(L)'
;MKGFRQRVHEQLSRAKDANKSSKKKDSSHASSQNNAALGVHHGQQSSSPNQGTPTSSTTSVNDTRGKSPESSAQAGIFPPGTPTKQGQPMAPSVVISPSGPHHVPPPGAAETMPGDLAPPRKSHVFDRLQTTPKDMSEGIRTPKRQHSSRFDISDQRQRELEKLPGFHEVPPNRRQDLFMQKIDQCNIIFDFNDPTADMKSKEIKRLALHELLDYIANNRSVITEPMYPRVVEMFAKNLFRPIPPPVTPQGEAFDPEEDEPVLEVAWPHIQVVYEFFLRFIESQDFNTNIAKAYIDHHFVLQLLELFDSEDPRERDFLKTTLHRIYGKFLNLRSYIRRSINNVFFQFTYETERFNGIAELLEILGSIINGFALPLKEEHKLFLTRVLLPLHKVKSLSMYHPQLAYCIVQFLEKDSTLTEDVVLGLLRYWPKTNSTKEVMYLNEVEDIFEVMDPAEFAKVQVPLFQQLAKSVASPHFQVAERALYFWNNEYFCNLVSDNVEIILPIMFPPLYENSKGHWNRTIHSMVYNAMKMFMEINPQLFDECSHEYNERQNSAEQREQSRQTRWEKVLEQAKERKNGVAPPPQCQIAEIPVQLDDIDSVTHDSQKRLHALKLDDSGASTERSSRENTATSVSDGLP
;
A
#
# COMPACT_ATOMS: atom_id res chain seq x y z
N MET A 1 25.30 -3.45 37.82
CA MET A 1 25.70 -4.31 36.68
C MET A 1 25.30 -5.78 36.88
N LYS A 2 26.05 -6.63 37.61
CA LYS A 2 25.80 -8.10 37.69
C LYS A 2 24.32 -8.51 37.82
N GLY A 3 23.58 -7.94 38.77
CA GLY A 3 22.14 -8.21 38.99
C GLY A 3 21.16 -7.67 37.93
N PHE A 4 21.62 -7.07 36.83
CA PHE A 4 20.80 -6.80 35.64
C PHE A 4 21.06 -7.85 34.56
N ARG A 5 22.33 -8.09 34.17
CA ARG A 5 22.72 -9.24 33.31
C ARG A 5 22.13 -10.55 33.82
N GLN A 6 22.20 -10.78 35.14
CA GLN A 6 21.66 -11.97 35.76
C GLN A 6 20.13 -12.01 35.70
N ARG A 7 19.41 -10.88 35.76
CA ARG A 7 17.96 -10.84 35.53
C ARG A 7 17.59 -11.11 34.07
N VAL A 8 18.37 -10.59 33.10
CA VAL A 8 18.21 -10.92 31.68
C VAL A 8 18.39 -12.43 31.47
N HIS A 9 19.50 -13.01 31.94
CA HIS A 9 19.74 -14.46 31.85
C HIS A 9 18.71 -15.32 32.62
N GLU A 10 18.21 -14.86 33.76
CA GLU A 10 17.23 -15.60 34.57
C GLU A 10 15.81 -15.54 33.97
N GLN A 11 15.41 -14.42 33.36
CA GLN A 11 14.17 -14.37 32.57
C GLN A 11 14.27 -15.31 31.35
N LEU A 12 15.43 -15.35 30.68
CA LEU A 12 15.68 -16.22 29.53
C LEU A 12 15.70 -17.71 29.91
N SER A 13 16.18 -18.09 31.10
CA SER A 13 16.07 -19.49 31.57
C SER A 13 14.61 -19.84 31.90
N ARG A 14 13.88 -18.96 32.59
CA ARG A 14 12.44 -19.14 32.88
C ARG A 14 11.60 -19.27 31.61
N ALA A 15 11.91 -18.51 30.55
CA ALA A 15 11.27 -18.64 29.24
C ALA A 15 11.53 -20.01 28.58
N LYS A 16 12.77 -20.54 28.67
CA LYS A 16 13.10 -21.88 28.19
C LYS A 16 12.38 -22.99 28.98
N ASP A 17 12.20 -22.82 30.29
CA ASP A 17 11.51 -23.81 31.13
C ASP A 17 9.98 -23.76 30.98
N ALA A 18 9.39 -22.59 30.70
CA ALA A 18 7.96 -22.47 30.38
C ALA A 18 7.58 -23.35 29.17
N ASN A 19 8.40 -23.33 28.12
CA ASN A 19 8.19 -24.15 26.91
C ASN A 19 8.52 -25.65 27.10
N LYS A 20 8.98 -26.02 28.30
CA LYS A 20 9.26 -27.40 28.75
C LYS A 20 8.14 -27.95 29.64
N SER A 21 7.49 -27.06 30.39
CA SER A 21 6.40 -27.37 31.33
C SER A 21 5.11 -27.85 30.63
N SER A 22 4.87 -27.41 29.39
CA SER A 22 3.72 -27.80 28.56
C SER A 22 3.69 -29.28 28.15
N LYS A 23 4.77 -30.04 28.36
CA LYS A 23 4.93 -31.42 27.85
C LYS A 23 5.01 -32.52 28.92
N LYS A 24 4.65 -32.23 30.17
CA LYS A 24 4.56 -33.22 31.27
C LYS A 24 3.43 -32.93 32.27
N LYS A 25 2.20 -33.29 31.92
CA LYS A 25 1.18 -33.62 32.93
C LYS A 25 0.12 -34.58 32.42
N ASP A 26 0.50 -35.83 32.16
CA ASP A 26 -0.47 -36.92 32.06
C ASP A 26 0.11 -38.28 32.52
N SER A 27 -0.78 -39.15 32.98
CA SER A 27 -0.55 -40.48 33.58
C SER A 27 0.35 -40.55 34.85
N SER A 28 -0.27 -40.91 35.97
CA SER A 28 0.40 -41.62 37.08
C SER A 28 -0.60 -42.43 37.89
N HIS A 29 -0.54 -43.76 37.86
CA HIS A 29 -1.19 -44.62 38.85
C HIS A 29 -0.52 -46.00 38.92
N ALA A 30 -0.01 -46.34 40.12
CA ALA A 30 0.29 -47.69 40.63
C ALA A 30 1.25 -48.63 39.83
N SER A 31 2.02 -49.54 40.44
CA SER A 31 2.50 -49.66 41.84
C SER A 31 3.55 -50.80 41.92
N SER A 32 4.35 -50.82 42.99
CA SER A 32 5.00 -52.04 43.56
C SER A 32 6.21 -52.68 42.82
N GLN A 33 7.40 -52.32 43.31
CA GLN A 33 8.46 -53.23 43.81
C GLN A 33 9.11 -54.37 42.97
N ASN A 34 10.45 -54.36 43.08
CA ASN A 34 11.41 -55.48 43.22
C ASN A 34 12.23 -56.03 42.02
N ASN A 35 13.55 -55.96 42.26
CA ASN A 35 14.61 -56.93 41.94
C ASN A 35 15.05 -57.19 40.48
N ALA A 36 15.97 -56.32 40.05
CA ALA A 36 17.42 -56.61 39.96
C ALA A 36 18.04 -57.40 38.78
N ALA A 37 19.30 -57.00 38.54
CA ALA A 37 20.43 -57.72 37.93
C ALA A 37 20.63 -57.71 36.40
N LEU A 38 21.68 -56.96 36.00
CA LEU A 38 22.69 -57.27 34.95
C LEU A 38 22.22 -57.47 33.48
N GLY A 39 22.78 -56.79 32.47
CA GLY A 39 23.80 -55.72 32.45
C GLY A 39 24.48 -55.58 31.07
N VAL A 40 25.51 -54.72 31.00
CA VAL A 40 26.60 -54.68 29.97
C VAL A 40 26.28 -54.11 28.56
N HIS A 41 26.78 -52.88 28.34
CA HIS A 41 27.22 -52.24 27.07
C HIS A 41 26.20 -51.95 25.92
N HIS A 42 26.53 -51.15 24.90
CA HIS A 42 27.18 -49.81 24.80
C HIS A 42 27.16 -49.39 23.30
N GLY A 43 26.64 -48.21 22.93
CA GLY A 43 26.68 -47.78 21.52
C GLY A 43 25.90 -46.52 21.16
N GLN A 44 26.49 -45.74 20.24
CA GLN A 44 25.94 -44.55 19.55
C GLN A 44 24.99 -44.98 18.39
N GLN A 45 24.18 -44.16 17.71
CA GLN A 45 23.94 -42.70 17.75
C GLN A 45 22.52 -42.34 17.21
N SER A 46 22.26 -41.04 17.06
CA SER A 46 21.13 -40.35 16.39
C SER A 46 20.79 -40.87 14.96
N SER A 47 19.64 -40.59 14.34
CA SER A 47 18.73 -39.42 14.46
C SER A 47 17.28 -39.70 14.04
N SER A 48 16.34 -38.82 14.42
CA SER A 48 14.93 -38.80 13.97
C SER A 48 14.71 -37.94 12.71
N PRO A 49 13.63 -38.19 11.93
CA PRO A 49 13.35 -37.47 10.67
C PRO A 49 12.48 -36.22 10.87
N ASN A 50 12.26 -35.47 9.78
CA ASN A 50 11.01 -34.73 9.59
C ASN A 50 10.67 -34.62 8.09
N GLN A 51 9.37 -34.67 7.76
CA GLN A 51 8.86 -34.41 6.41
C GLN A 51 8.25 -33.01 6.37
N GLY A 52 8.38 -32.32 5.24
CA GLY A 52 7.56 -31.16 4.87
C GLY A 52 6.82 -31.45 3.56
N THR A 53 5.59 -30.99 3.45
CA THR A 53 4.84 -30.98 2.17
C THR A 53 4.82 -29.56 1.58
N PRO A 54 4.86 -29.41 0.24
CA PRO A 54 5.27 -28.16 -0.39
C PRO A 54 4.11 -27.26 -0.85
N THR A 55 4.46 -26.02 -1.19
CA THR A 55 3.62 -25.05 -1.91
C THR A 55 4.24 -24.70 -3.28
N SER A 56 3.39 -24.15 -4.16
CA SER A 56 3.73 -23.37 -5.37
C SER A 56 4.37 -24.10 -6.57
N SER A 57 3.71 -23.91 -7.71
CA SER A 57 4.14 -24.37 -9.03
C SER A 57 5.28 -23.52 -9.61
N THR A 58 6.18 -24.15 -10.38
CA THR A 58 7.14 -23.44 -11.25
C THR A 58 6.94 -23.82 -12.71
N THR A 59 6.94 -22.82 -13.59
CA THR A 59 6.76 -22.98 -15.04
C THR A 59 8.12 -23.04 -15.75
N SER A 60 8.60 -24.26 -16.01
CA SER A 60 9.83 -24.47 -16.78
C SER A 60 9.57 -24.42 -18.29
N VAL A 61 10.05 -23.36 -18.94
CA VAL A 61 10.27 -23.36 -20.39
C VAL A 61 11.44 -24.28 -20.73
N ASN A 62 11.34 -25.01 -21.84
CA ASN A 62 12.51 -25.63 -22.48
C ASN A 62 12.27 -25.83 -23.98
N ASP A 63 13.29 -25.58 -24.79
CA ASP A 63 13.16 -25.47 -26.25
C ASP A 63 13.81 -26.66 -27.00
N THR A 64 13.44 -26.76 -28.26
CA THR A 64 13.74 -27.76 -29.28
C THR A 64 15.15 -28.36 -29.32
N ARG A 65 15.20 -29.70 -29.38
CA ARG A 65 15.90 -30.41 -30.48
C ARG A 65 15.33 -31.81 -30.70
N GLY A 66 15.03 -32.15 -31.95
CA GLY A 66 14.29 -33.38 -32.29
C GLY A 66 15.10 -34.48 -32.98
N LYS A 67 14.48 -35.65 -33.13
CA LYS A 67 14.78 -36.68 -34.14
C LYS A 67 13.58 -37.60 -34.37
N SER A 68 13.52 -38.17 -35.57
CA SER A 68 12.62 -39.23 -36.04
C SER A 68 13.44 -40.09 -37.02
N PRO A 69 12.98 -41.25 -37.55
CA PRO A 69 11.65 -41.87 -37.46
C PRO A 69 11.71 -43.38 -37.10
N GLU A 70 10.72 -44.17 -37.58
CA GLU A 70 10.67 -45.65 -37.66
C GLU A 70 10.35 -46.45 -36.37
N SER A 71 9.63 -47.59 -36.42
CA SER A 71 8.64 -48.12 -37.39
C SER A 71 7.88 -49.34 -36.78
N SER A 72 6.65 -49.65 -37.27
CA SER A 72 5.86 -50.88 -37.01
C SER A 72 5.41 -51.18 -35.55
N ALA A 73 4.42 -52.02 -35.21
CA ALA A 73 3.10 -52.42 -35.74
C ALA A 73 2.36 -53.24 -34.60
N GLN A 74 1.16 -53.84 -34.67
CA GLN A 74 0.12 -54.05 -35.70
C GLN A 74 -1.25 -54.40 -35.03
N ALA A 75 -2.38 -53.89 -35.57
CA ALA A 75 -3.79 -54.32 -35.32
C ALA A 75 -4.38 -54.23 -33.87
N GLY A 76 -5.69 -54.02 -33.67
CA GLY A 76 -6.78 -53.71 -34.61
C GLY A 76 -8.21 -53.79 -34.01
N ILE A 77 -9.23 -53.65 -34.87
CA ILE A 77 -10.68 -53.89 -34.65
C ILE A 77 -11.51 -52.73 -34.00
N PHE A 78 -12.68 -52.47 -34.59
CA PHE A 78 -13.75 -51.49 -34.25
C PHE A 78 -15.09 -52.25 -33.97
N PRO A 79 -16.28 -51.62 -33.90
CA PRO A 79 -16.88 -50.74 -32.87
C PRO A 79 -18.22 -51.40 -32.38
N PRO A 80 -19.42 -50.75 -32.21
CA PRO A 80 -19.82 -49.37 -31.82
C PRO A 80 -20.81 -49.31 -30.63
N GLY A 81 -21.18 -48.10 -30.18
CA GLY A 81 -22.32 -47.90 -29.24
C GLY A 81 -22.63 -46.43 -28.86
N THR A 82 -23.76 -45.90 -29.33
CA THR A 82 -24.36 -44.56 -29.05
C THR A 82 -25.89 -44.73 -28.95
N PRO A 83 -26.77 -43.77 -28.47
CA PRO A 83 -26.59 -42.30 -28.39
C PRO A 83 -27.35 -41.49 -27.26
N THR A 84 -27.17 -40.16 -27.27
CA THR A 84 -28.12 -39.04 -26.91
C THR A 84 -28.71 -38.76 -25.51
N LYS A 85 -28.44 -37.53 -25.00
CA LYS A 85 -29.35 -36.44 -24.45
C LYS A 85 -30.38 -36.78 -23.32
N GLN A 86 -30.93 -35.87 -22.48
CA GLN A 86 -31.06 -34.39 -22.41
C GLN A 86 -31.46 -33.96 -20.96
N GLY A 87 -31.33 -32.67 -20.54
CA GLY A 87 -32.05 -32.16 -19.34
C GLY A 87 -31.37 -31.04 -18.50
N GLN A 88 -32.15 -30.12 -17.92
CA GLN A 88 -31.72 -28.89 -17.21
C GLN A 88 -31.88 -28.96 -15.64
N PRO A 89 -31.42 -27.96 -14.85
CA PRO A 89 -31.19 -28.10 -13.39
C PRO A 89 -32.37 -27.72 -12.47
N MET A 90 -32.21 -27.93 -11.16
CA MET A 90 -33.16 -27.56 -10.09
C MET A 90 -32.50 -26.77 -8.94
N ALA A 91 -33.30 -26.00 -8.20
CA ALA A 91 -32.92 -25.19 -7.04
C ALA A 91 -33.29 -25.88 -5.69
N PRO A 92 -32.69 -25.48 -4.54
CA PRO A 92 -32.98 -26.09 -3.24
C PRO A 92 -34.32 -25.61 -2.63
N SER A 93 -34.86 -26.39 -1.69
CA SER A 93 -36.12 -26.09 -0.99
C SER A 93 -35.98 -26.31 0.53
N VAL A 94 -36.83 -25.62 1.31
CA VAL A 94 -36.78 -25.56 2.78
C VAL A 94 -37.84 -26.49 3.39
N VAL A 95 -37.51 -27.14 4.51
CA VAL A 95 -38.41 -28.05 5.24
C VAL A 95 -38.58 -27.60 6.70
N ILE A 96 -39.80 -27.70 7.23
CA ILE A 96 -40.20 -27.31 8.59
C ILE A 96 -40.89 -28.51 9.26
N SER A 97 -40.62 -28.78 10.55
CA SER A 97 -41.43 -29.69 11.40
C SER A 97 -41.20 -29.45 12.91
N PRO A 98 -42.11 -29.91 13.80
CA PRO A 98 -42.40 -29.19 15.06
C PRO A 98 -42.11 -29.94 16.39
N SER A 99 -42.48 -29.30 17.50
CA SER A 99 -42.10 -29.59 18.90
C SER A 99 -42.87 -30.72 19.63
N GLY A 100 -42.27 -31.26 20.71
CA GLY A 100 -42.89 -32.15 21.72
C GLY A 100 -42.23 -32.01 23.12
N PRO A 101 -42.83 -32.53 24.23
CA PRO A 101 -42.72 -31.83 25.53
C PRO A 101 -42.13 -32.59 26.76
N HIS A 102 -41.61 -31.78 27.70
CA HIS A 102 -41.48 -31.92 29.18
C HIS A 102 -40.99 -33.20 29.89
N HIS A 103 -40.01 -33.04 30.80
CA HIS A 103 -39.88 -33.78 32.06
C HIS A 103 -39.18 -32.94 33.16
N VAL A 104 -39.33 -33.31 34.45
CA VAL A 104 -38.79 -32.58 35.64
C VAL A 104 -38.10 -33.55 36.62
N PRO A 105 -37.02 -33.15 37.34
CA PRO A 105 -36.48 -33.82 38.53
C PRO A 105 -36.51 -32.96 39.84
N PRO A 106 -36.27 -33.56 41.04
CA PRO A 106 -36.52 -32.94 42.36
C PRO A 106 -35.28 -32.27 43.05
N PRO A 107 -35.43 -31.59 44.21
CA PRO A 107 -34.48 -30.57 44.69
C PRO A 107 -33.51 -30.99 45.83
N GLY A 108 -32.38 -30.24 45.92
CA GLY A 108 -31.44 -30.20 47.05
C GLY A 108 -30.39 -29.08 46.86
N ALA A 109 -30.06 -28.33 47.93
CA ALA A 109 -29.21 -27.12 47.89
C ALA A 109 -27.70 -27.43 47.69
N ALA A 110 -26.81 -26.49 47.35
CA ALA A 110 -26.86 -25.03 47.52
C ALA A 110 -26.18 -24.18 46.42
N GLU A 111 -26.23 -22.86 46.59
CA GLU A 111 -25.94 -21.78 45.63
C GLU A 111 -24.42 -21.41 45.59
N THR A 112 -23.84 -20.75 44.58
CA THR A 112 -24.21 -19.46 43.93
C THR A 112 -23.45 -19.23 42.59
N MET A 113 -23.92 -18.25 41.79
CA MET A 113 -23.27 -17.59 40.63
C MET A 113 -22.93 -18.39 39.33
N PRO A 114 -23.63 -18.08 38.22
CA PRO A 114 -23.16 -18.27 36.84
C PRO A 114 -22.83 -16.94 36.13
N GLY A 115 -22.15 -17.01 34.97
CA GLY A 115 -21.88 -15.88 34.08
C GLY A 115 -22.61 -15.97 32.72
N ASP A 116 -22.30 -15.01 31.84
CA ASP A 116 -22.61 -14.92 30.39
C ASP A 116 -24.07 -15.07 29.91
N LEU A 117 -24.66 -13.95 29.48
CA LEU A 117 -25.75 -13.91 28.48
C LEU A 117 -25.57 -12.73 27.49
N ALA A 118 -26.05 -12.95 26.27
CA ALA A 118 -25.90 -12.06 25.11
C ALA A 118 -26.96 -10.92 25.07
N PRO A 119 -26.90 -9.96 24.11
CA PRO A 119 -27.41 -8.59 24.33
C PRO A 119 -28.95 -8.42 24.25
N PRO A 120 -29.51 -7.42 24.95
CA PRO A 120 -30.95 -7.16 25.01
C PRO A 120 -31.49 -6.42 23.78
N ARG A 121 -32.68 -6.83 23.32
CA ARG A 121 -33.48 -6.07 22.35
C ARG A 121 -34.14 -4.87 23.05
N LYS A 122 -34.04 -3.67 22.47
CA LYS A 122 -34.68 -2.46 23.00
C LYS A 122 -36.20 -2.47 22.74
N SER A 123 -36.99 -2.19 23.76
CA SER A 123 -38.44 -1.99 23.68
C SER A 123 -38.79 -0.50 23.71
N HIS A 124 -39.89 -0.10 23.06
CA HIS A 124 -40.34 1.29 23.00
C HIS A 124 -41.18 1.64 24.24
N VAL A 125 -40.71 2.59 25.06
CA VAL A 125 -41.45 3.15 26.21
C VAL A 125 -41.16 4.65 26.42
N PHE A 126 -41.59 5.49 25.49
CA PHE A 126 -41.78 6.93 25.73
C PHE A 126 -42.89 7.48 24.83
N ASP A 127 -44.14 7.31 25.27
CA ASP A 127 -45.30 7.99 24.69
C ASP A 127 -46.27 8.44 25.80
N ARG A 128 -46.10 9.69 26.23
CA ARG A 128 -47.21 10.59 26.60
C ARG A 128 -46.74 12.02 26.86
N LEU A 129 -47.61 12.97 26.50
CA LEU A 129 -47.58 14.39 26.87
C LEU A 129 -46.39 15.23 26.31
N GLN A 130 -46.58 15.78 25.11
CA GLN A 130 -47.14 17.13 25.00
C GLN A 130 -47.69 17.42 23.58
N THR A 131 -48.73 18.25 23.50
CA THR A 131 -49.42 18.60 22.25
C THR A 131 -49.03 20.01 21.78
N THR A 132 -48.28 20.10 20.69
CA THR A 132 -48.08 21.35 19.93
C THR A 132 -48.17 21.09 18.41
N PRO A 133 -48.49 22.11 17.58
CA PRO A 133 -48.87 21.87 16.19
C PRO A 133 -47.64 21.77 15.26
N LYS A 134 -47.46 20.57 14.71
CA LYS A 134 -47.03 20.26 13.33
C LYS A 134 -46.39 21.43 12.54
N ASP A 135 -45.05 21.48 12.55
CA ASP A 135 -44.26 21.94 11.41
C ASP A 135 -43.32 20.80 10.99
N MET A 136 -43.38 20.40 9.71
CA MET A 136 -42.55 19.32 9.17
C MET A 136 -41.35 19.92 8.44
N SER A 137 -40.28 20.23 9.16
CA SER A 137 -38.96 20.31 8.55
C SER A 137 -38.58 18.90 8.07
N GLU A 138 -38.53 18.70 6.76
CA GLU A 138 -38.12 17.42 6.20
C GLU A 138 -36.70 17.07 6.68
N GLY A 139 -36.54 15.89 7.29
CA GLY A 139 -35.22 15.40 7.66
C GLY A 139 -34.32 15.33 6.44
N ILE A 140 -33.09 15.83 6.56
CA ILE A 140 -32.09 15.85 5.48
C ILE A 140 -31.94 14.43 4.95
N ARG A 141 -32.52 14.15 3.79
CA ARG A 141 -32.32 12.88 3.09
C ARG A 141 -30.86 12.85 2.68
N THR A 142 -30.13 11.82 3.10
CA THR A 142 -28.83 11.51 2.50
C THR A 142 -29.03 11.45 0.98
N PRO A 143 -28.19 12.15 0.18
CA PRO A 143 -28.32 12.07 -1.26
C PRO A 143 -28.14 10.61 -1.68
N LYS A 144 -29.06 10.09 -2.50
CA LYS A 144 -28.85 8.77 -3.12
C LYS A 144 -27.49 8.79 -3.81
N ARG A 145 -26.61 7.82 -3.50
CA ARG A 145 -25.39 7.59 -4.29
C ARG A 145 -25.78 7.54 -5.76
N GLN A 146 -25.13 8.36 -6.57
CA GLN A 146 -25.40 8.40 -8.00
C GLN A 146 -24.73 7.19 -8.63
N HIS A 147 -25.33 6.63 -9.69
CA HIS A 147 -24.71 5.53 -10.44
C HIS A 147 -23.34 5.99 -10.98
N SER A 148 -22.36 5.09 -10.99
CA SER A 148 -20.93 5.38 -11.21
C SER A 148 -20.57 5.92 -12.60
N SER A 149 -21.55 6.12 -13.48
CA SER A 149 -21.36 6.86 -14.72
C SER A 149 -22.62 7.55 -15.24
N ARG A 150 -22.42 8.55 -16.11
CA ARG A 150 -23.48 9.21 -16.88
C ARG A 150 -23.28 8.94 -18.36
N PHE A 151 -23.98 7.93 -18.88
CA PHE A 151 -24.02 7.63 -20.30
C PHE A 151 -24.99 8.55 -21.06
N ASP A 152 -24.55 9.08 -22.20
CA ASP A 152 -25.45 9.69 -23.19
C ASP A 152 -26.24 8.59 -23.92
N ILE A 153 -27.43 8.29 -23.39
CA ILE A 153 -28.33 7.26 -23.91
C ILE A 153 -28.77 7.64 -25.34
N SER A 154 -28.64 6.71 -26.29
CA SER A 154 -28.98 6.97 -27.69
C SER A 154 -30.48 7.18 -27.90
N ASP A 155 -30.83 7.98 -28.92
CA ASP A 155 -32.20 8.29 -29.33
C ASP A 155 -33.09 7.04 -29.36
N GLN A 156 -34.27 7.09 -28.73
CA GLN A 156 -35.16 5.92 -28.60
C GLN A 156 -35.53 5.28 -29.94
N ARG A 157 -35.59 6.07 -31.02
CA ARG A 157 -35.84 5.60 -32.41
C ARG A 157 -34.69 4.76 -33.00
N GLN A 158 -33.50 4.84 -32.42
CA GLN A 158 -32.32 4.06 -32.82
C GLN A 158 -32.12 2.82 -31.94
N ARG A 159 -32.89 2.67 -30.84
CA ARG A 159 -32.73 1.57 -29.88
C ARG A 159 -33.51 0.30 -30.25
N GLU A 160 -34.30 0.30 -31.32
CA GLU A 160 -34.85 -0.92 -31.91
C GLU A 160 -33.81 -1.62 -32.80
N LEU A 161 -33.20 -2.70 -32.30
CA LEU A 161 -32.20 -3.46 -33.05
C LEU A 161 -32.83 -4.67 -33.77
N GLU A 162 -32.48 -4.83 -35.04
CA GLU A 162 -32.66 -6.07 -35.80
C GLU A 162 -31.47 -7.01 -35.58
N LYS A 163 -31.73 -8.32 -35.45
CA LYS A 163 -30.65 -9.30 -35.26
C LYS A 163 -29.95 -9.59 -36.59
N LEU A 164 -28.73 -9.08 -36.76
CA LEU A 164 -27.86 -9.43 -37.88
C LEU A 164 -27.45 -10.92 -37.87
N PRO A 165 -27.22 -11.55 -39.04
CA PRO A 165 -26.78 -12.95 -39.14
C PRO A 165 -25.41 -13.19 -38.48
N GLY A 166 -25.10 -14.44 -38.17
CA GLY A 166 -23.83 -14.86 -37.59
C GLY A 166 -22.71 -14.96 -38.62
N PHE A 167 -21.45 -14.77 -38.21
CA PHE A 167 -20.29 -14.83 -39.10
C PHE A 167 -20.12 -16.17 -39.84
N HIS A 168 -20.65 -17.27 -39.30
CA HIS A 168 -20.62 -18.59 -39.94
C HIS A 168 -21.65 -18.74 -41.07
N GLU A 169 -22.75 -17.99 -41.02
CA GLU A 169 -23.84 -18.00 -42.02
C GLU A 169 -23.46 -17.18 -43.28
N VAL A 170 -22.46 -16.31 -43.17
CA VAL A 170 -22.04 -15.37 -44.21
C VAL A 170 -20.69 -15.80 -44.84
N PRO A 171 -20.57 -15.82 -46.18
CA PRO A 171 -19.34 -16.21 -46.87
C PRO A 171 -18.19 -15.22 -46.59
N PRO A 172 -16.91 -15.67 -46.60
CA PRO A 172 -15.78 -14.89 -46.12
C PRO A 172 -15.65 -13.47 -46.70
N ASN A 173 -15.96 -13.31 -47.99
CA ASN A 173 -15.89 -12.03 -48.70
C ASN A 173 -16.90 -10.96 -48.22
N ARG A 174 -17.91 -11.33 -47.43
CA ARG A 174 -18.89 -10.40 -46.82
C ARG A 174 -18.76 -10.29 -45.30
N ARG A 175 -17.80 -10.99 -44.68
CA ARG A 175 -17.63 -10.96 -43.21
C ARG A 175 -17.10 -9.62 -42.72
N GLN A 176 -16.27 -8.94 -43.52
CA GLN A 176 -15.81 -7.59 -43.21
C GLN A 176 -16.98 -6.58 -43.18
N ASP A 177 -17.88 -6.61 -44.17
CA ASP A 177 -19.07 -5.73 -44.18
C ASP A 177 -19.99 -6.01 -42.98
N LEU A 178 -20.23 -7.30 -42.68
CA LEU A 178 -21.01 -7.73 -41.50
C LEU A 178 -20.36 -7.29 -40.18
N PHE A 179 -19.04 -7.35 -40.07
CA PHE A 179 -18.30 -6.90 -38.89
C PHE A 179 -18.49 -5.40 -38.65
N MET A 180 -18.40 -4.59 -39.72
CA MET A 180 -18.63 -3.15 -39.65
C MET A 180 -20.08 -2.84 -39.25
N GLN A 181 -21.06 -3.56 -39.83
CA GLN A 181 -22.49 -3.42 -39.46
C GLN A 181 -22.75 -3.80 -38.00
N LYS A 182 -22.13 -4.87 -37.48
CA LYS A 182 -22.25 -5.25 -36.05
C LYS A 182 -21.61 -4.21 -35.13
N ILE A 183 -20.45 -3.64 -35.48
CA ILE A 183 -19.88 -2.50 -34.74
C ILE A 183 -20.84 -1.31 -34.72
N ASP A 184 -21.50 -1.03 -35.84
CA ASP A 184 -22.43 0.10 -35.95
C ASP A 184 -23.69 -0.12 -35.09
N GLN A 185 -24.14 -1.36 -34.89
CA GLN A 185 -25.14 -1.69 -33.86
C GLN A 185 -24.61 -1.55 -32.42
N CYS A 186 -23.34 -1.91 -32.19
CA CYS A 186 -22.70 -1.77 -30.87
C CYS A 186 -22.46 -0.30 -30.46
N ASN A 187 -22.48 0.65 -31.40
CA ASN A 187 -22.42 2.09 -31.12
C ASN A 187 -23.69 2.66 -30.45
N ILE A 188 -24.80 1.92 -30.43
CA ILE A 188 -26.06 2.36 -29.80
C ILE A 188 -25.99 2.07 -28.29
N ILE A 189 -26.20 3.12 -27.49
CA ILE A 189 -26.12 3.10 -26.02
C ILE A 189 -27.51 2.96 -25.43
N PHE A 190 -27.66 2.00 -24.51
CA PHE A 190 -28.92 1.66 -23.84
C PHE A 190 -28.92 2.16 -22.40
N ASP A 191 -30.07 2.60 -21.92
CA ASP A 191 -30.25 2.86 -20.49
C ASP A 191 -30.35 1.54 -19.72
N PHE A 192 -29.47 1.34 -18.73
CA PHE A 192 -29.49 0.18 -17.84
C PHE A 192 -30.13 0.46 -16.48
N ASN A 193 -30.51 1.71 -16.18
CA ASN A 193 -31.21 2.08 -14.94
C ASN A 193 -32.66 1.52 -14.93
N ASP A 194 -33.29 1.40 -16.10
CA ASP A 194 -34.47 0.56 -16.29
C ASP A 194 -34.04 -0.82 -16.85
N PRO A 195 -34.08 -1.90 -16.06
CA PRO A 195 -33.74 -3.25 -16.53
C PRO A 195 -34.83 -3.87 -17.44
N THR A 196 -36.04 -3.30 -17.48
CA THR A 196 -37.19 -3.80 -18.26
C THR A 196 -37.31 -3.13 -19.63
N ALA A 197 -36.81 -1.91 -19.78
CA ALA A 197 -36.70 -1.24 -21.08
C ALA A 197 -35.74 -1.97 -22.03
N ASP A 198 -36.07 -1.98 -23.33
CA ASP A 198 -35.20 -2.38 -24.44
C ASP A 198 -34.55 -3.78 -24.34
N MET A 199 -35.06 -4.70 -23.51
CA MET A 199 -34.45 -6.01 -23.21
C MET A 199 -34.02 -6.81 -24.45
N LYS A 200 -34.87 -6.86 -25.48
CA LYS A 200 -34.58 -7.55 -26.75
C LYS A 200 -33.34 -6.95 -27.45
N SER A 201 -33.28 -5.62 -27.54
CA SER A 201 -32.16 -4.91 -28.18
C SER A 201 -30.88 -4.99 -27.34
N LYS A 202 -31.00 -4.89 -26.01
CA LYS A 202 -29.88 -5.11 -25.08
C LYS A 202 -29.23 -6.49 -25.28
N GLU A 203 -30.04 -7.55 -25.42
CA GLU A 203 -29.52 -8.89 -25.70
C GLU A 203 -28.94 -9.03 -27.12
N ILE A 204 -29.56 -8.40 -28.14
CA ILE A 204 -29.00 -8.38 -29.52
C ILE A 204 -27.62 -7.72 -29.53
N LYS A 205 -27.43 -6.57 -28.86
CA LYS A 205 -26.12 -5.93 -28.74
C LYS A 205 -25.12 -6.78 -27.96
N ARG A 206 -25.54 -7.43 -26.86
CA ARG A 206 -24.66 -8.33 -26.08
C ARG A 206 -24.17 -9.51 -26.93
N LEU A 207 -25.06 -10.15 -27.69
CA LEU A 207 -24.71 -11.22 -28.62
C LEU A 207 -23.81 -10.73 -29.75
N ALA A 208 -24.08 -9.56 -30.34
CA ALA A 208 -23.23 -8.96 -31.36
C ALA A 208 -21.80 -8.68 -30.85
N LEU A 209 -21.64 -8.17 -29.62
CA LEU A 209 -20.35 -7.97 -28.97
C LEU A 209 -19.58 -9.28 -28.76
N HIS A 210 -20.24 -10.34 -28.30
CA HIS A 210 -19.59 -11.67 -28.19
C HIS A 210 -19.22 -12.25 -29.56
N GLU A 211 -20.09 -12.16 -30.57
CA GLU A 211 -19.77 -12.62 -31.93
C GLU A 211 -18.57 -11.85 -32.54
N LEU A 212 -18.43 -10.56 -32.24
CA LEU A 212 -17.28 -9.74 -32.65
C LEU A 212 -15.98 -10.16 -31.91
N LEU A 213 -16.07 -10.45 -30.61
CA LEU A 213 -14.98 -10.97 -29.78
C LEU A 213 -14.51 -12.35 -30.27
N ASP A 214 -15.44 -13.30 -30.46
CA ASP A 214 -15.15 -14.64 -30.97
C ASP A 214 -14.57 -14.60 -32.39
N TYR A 215 -15.02 -13.65 -33.23
CA TYR A 215 -14.49 -13.49 -34.59
C TYR A 215 -13.02 -13.06 -34.57
N ILE A 216 -12.62 -12.10 -33.74
CA ILE A 216 -11.21 -11.68 -33.62
C ILE A 216 -10.37 -12.75 -32.90
N ALA A 217 -10.89 -13.39 -31.86
CA ALA A 217 -10.14 -14.34 -31.06
C ALA A 217 -9.79 -15.65 -31.82
N ASN A 218 -10.72 -16.13 -32.68
CA ASN A 218 -10.59 -17.44 -33.32
C ASN A 218 -10.10 -17.40 -34.78
N ASN A 219 -10.03 -16.23 -35.43
CA ASN A 219 -9.61 -16.12 -36.83
C ASN A 219 -8.32 -15.29 -36.94
N ARG A 220 -7.34 -15.78 -37.72
CA ARG A 220 -6.10 -15.05 -38.00
C ARG A 220 -6.22 -14.19 -39.25
N SER A 221 -5.49 -13.07 -39.27
CA SER A 221 -5.38 -12.14 -40.40
C SER A 221 -6.72 -11.60 -40.93
N VAL A 222 -7.69 -11.45 -40.03
CA VAL A 222 -9.00 -10.80 -40.28
C VAL A 222 -9.01 -9.31 -39.99
N ILE A 223 -8.00 -8.77 -39.30
CA ILE A 223 -7.90 -7.34 -38.98
C ILE A 223 -7.44 -6.57 -40.23
N THR A 224 -8.33 -5.77 -40.80
CA THR A 224 -8.05 -4.91 -41.97
C THR A 224 -7.97 -3.43 -41.58
N GLU A 225 -7.27 -2.63 -42.39
CA GLU A 225 -7.08 -1.19 -42.18
C GLU A 225 -8.37 -0.38 -41.88
N PRO A 226 -9.50 -0.53 -42.60
CA PRO A 226 -10.72 0.23 -42.29
C PRO A 226 -11.42 -0.18 -40.98
N MET A 227 -11.05 -1.31 -40.36
CA MET A 227 -11.65 -1.73 -39.08
C MET A 227 -11.09 -0.93 -37.89
N TYR A 228 -9.84 -0.45 -37.97
CA TYR A 228 -9.18 0.30 -36.88
C TYR A 228 -9.98 1.53 -36.40
N PRO A 229 -10.41 2.48 -37.27
CA PRO A 229 -11.20 3.63 -36.82
C PRO A 229 -12.53 3.21 -36.17
N ARG A 230 -13.24 2.22 -36.73
CA ARG A 230 -14.55 1.79 -36.20
C ARG A 230 -14.43 1.07 -34.85
N VAL A 231 -13.39 0.27 -34.65
CA VAL A 231 -13.12 -0.38 -33.35
C VAL A 231 -12.78 0.66 -32.28
N VAL A 232 -11.95 1.66 -32.59
CA VAL A 232 -11.58 2.74 -31.66
C VAL A 232 -12.77 3.66 -31.37
N GLU A 233 -13.56 4.02 -32.38
CA GLU A 233 -14.79 4.80 -32.24
C GLU A 233 -15.83 4.08 -31.35
N MET A 234 -15.99 2.77 -31.51
CA MET A 234 -16.93 1.97 -30.73
C MET A 234 -16.49 1.82 -29.28
N PHE A 235 -15.19 1.58 -29.04
CA PHE A 235 -14.62 1.59 -27.69
C PHE A 235 -14.86 2.95 -27.00
N ALA A 236 -14.52 4.05 -27.68
CA ALA A 236 -14.71 5.40 -27.16
C ALA A 236 -16.18 5.68 -26.80
N LYS A 237 -17.12 5.45 -27.72
CA LYS A 237 -18.56 5.68 -27.51
C LYS A 237 -19.19 4.85 -26.40
N ASN A 238 -18.65 3.65 -26.14
CA ASN A 238 -19.19 2.75 -25.11
C ASN A 238 -18.57 2.93 -23.72
N LEU A 239 -17.51 3.74 -23.58
CA LEU A 239 -16.72 3.78 -22.34
C LEU A 239 -16.34 5.20 -21.89
N PHE A 240 -15.92 6.09 -22.79
CA PHE A 240 -15.46 7.42 -22.44
C PHE A 240 -16.65 8.29 -22.02
N ARG A 241 -16.73 8.54 -20.71
CA ARG A 241 -17.85 9.20 -20.03
C ARG A 241 -17.33 9.94 -18.79
N PRO A 242 -17.89 11.09 -18.40
CA PRO A 242 -17.54 11.73 -17.14
C PRO A 242 -17.92 10.83 -15.97
N ILE A 243 -16.92 10.49 -15.13
CA ILE A 243 -17.16 9.90 -13.81
C ILE A 243 -17.93 10.94 -12.96
N PRO A 244 -19.00 10.56 -12.24
CA PRO A 244 -19.77 11.50 -11.43
C PRO A 244 -18.93 12.04 -10.26
N PRO A 245 -19.17 13.27 -9.80
CA PRO A 245 -18.47 13.80 -8.63
C PRO A 245 -18.77 12.95 -7.38
N PRO A 246 -17.77 12.57 -6.56
CA PRO A 246 -17.95 11.69 -5.41
C PRO A 246 -19.05 12.18 -4.45
N VAL A 247 -20.05 11.32 -4.20
CA VAL A 247 -21.26 11.68 -3.43
C VAL A 247 -21.08 11.43 -1.92
N THR A 248 -19.88 11.72 -1.38
CA THR A 248 -19.65 11.65 0.08
C THR A 248 -20.31 12.84 0.78
N PRO A 249 -21.17 12.64 1.80
CA PRO A 249 -21.77 13.76 2.54
C PRO A 249 -20.73 14.64 3.25
N GLN A 250 -20.93 15.96 3.20
CA GLN A 250 -20.09 16.90 3.95
C GLN A 250 -20.34 16.77 5.46
N GLY A 251 -19.47 16.02 6.16
CA GLY A 251 -19.50 15.88 7.62
C GLY A 251 -19.31 14.45 8.13
N GLU A 252 -19.49 13.44 7.28
CA GLU A 252 -19.10 12.06 7.59
C GLU A 252 -17.60 11.88 7.35
N ALA A 253 -16.94 11.10 8.20
CA ALA A 253 -15.54 10.76 8.02
C ALA A 253 -15.42 9.77 6.85
N PHE A 254 -14.94 10.25 5.71
CA PHE A 254 -14.70 9.41 4.54
C PHE A 254 -13.61 8.39 4.87
N ASP A 255 -14.00 7.12 5.00
CA ASP A 255 -13.09 6.00 5.07
C ASP A 255 -13.21 5.16 3.78
N PRO A 256 -12.23 5.25 2.86
CA PRO A 256 -12.24 4.45 1.63
C PRO A 256 -12.04 2.95 1.88
N GLU A 257 -11.75 2.51 3.11
CA GLU A 257 -11.70 1.09 3.47
C GLU A 257 -13.08 0.53 3.86
N GLU A 258 -14.03 1.37 4.29
CA GLU A 258 -15.40 0.95 4.67
C GLU A 258 -16.46 1.24 3.57
N ASP A 259 -16.19 2.13 2.62
CA ASP A 259 -17.16 2.54 1.60
C ASP A 259 -17.42 1.47 0.52
N GLU A 260 -18.63 0.89 0.52
CA GLU A 260 -19.05 -0.11 -0.50
C GLU A 260 -19.04 0.49 -1.93
N PRO A 261 -18.29 -0.09 -2.89
CA PRO A 261 -18.05 0.52 -4.20
C PRO A 261 -19.30 0.46 -5.11
N VAL A 262 -19.63 1.57 -5.78
CA VAL A 262 -20.77 1.62 -6.71
C VAL A 262 -20.45 0.89 -8.02
N LEU A 263 -20.91 -0.37 -8.11
CA LEU A 263 -20.80 -1.20 -9.31
C LEU A 263 -21.57 -0.59 -10.50
N GLU A 264 -20.95 -0.67 -11.68
CA GLU A 264 -21.54 -0.24 -12.95
C GLU A 264 -22.69 -1.16 -13.37
N VAL A 265 -23.82 -0.55 -13.80
CA VAL A 265 -25.07 -1.25 -14.15
C VAL A 265 -25.07 -1.67 -15.61
N ALA A 266 -24.41 -0.91 -16.48
CA ALA A 266 -24.21 -1.25 -17.90
C ALA A 266 -23.09 -2.30 -18.12
N TRP A 267 -22.57 -2.89 -17.04
CA TRP A 267 -21.50 -3.89 -17.06
C TRP A 267 -21.66 -5.03 -18.08
N PRO A 268 -22.87 -5.61 -18.32
CA PRO A 268 -23.06 -6.69 -19.30
C PRO A 268 -22.76 -6.32 -20.77
N HIS A 269 -22.63 -5.03 -21.10
CA HIS A 269 -22.08 -4.57 -22.39
C HIS A 269 -20.62 -4.13 -22.24
N ILE A 270 -20.33 -3.32 -21.22
CA ILE A 270 -19.02 -2.71 -20.96
C ILE A 270 -17.91 -3.76 -20.84
N GLN A 271 -18.15 -4.86 -20.12
CA GLN A 271 -17.18 -5.96 -19.98
C GLN A 271 -16.76 -6.50 -21.35
N VAL A 272 -17.73 -6.76 -22.24
CA VAL A 272 -17.46 -7.36 -23.55
C VAL A 272 -16.78 -6.37 -24.49
N VAL A 273 -17.03 -5.06 -24.34
CA VAL A 273 -16.29 -4.00 -25.06
C VAL A 273 -14.81 -3.96 -24.62
N TYR A 274 -14.53 -4.02 -23.32
CA TYR A 274 -13.16 -4.12 -22.81
C TYR A 274 -12.46 -5.41 -23.27
N GLU A 275 -13.10 -6.58 -23.14
CA GLU A 275 -12.55 -7.85 -23.60
C GLU A 275 -12.25 -7.84 -25.11
N PHE A 276 -13.19 -7.33 -25.93
CA PHE A 276 -13.04 -7.19 -27.38
C PHE A 276 -11.85 -6.29 -27.75
N PHE A 277 -11.75 -5.11 -27.16
CA PHE A 277 -10.68 -4.16 -27.46
C PHE A 277 -9.32 -4.65 -26.96
N LEU A 278 -9.28 -5.32 -25.82
CA LEU A 278 -8.07 -5.97 -25.31
C LEU A 278 -7.60 -7.09 -26.26
N ARG A 279 -8.49 -7.99 -26.71
CA ARG A 279 -8.13 -9.01 -27.71
C ARG A 279 -7.70 -8.40 -29.04
N PHE A 280 -8.34 -7.31 -29.48
CA PHE A 280 -7.96 -6.58 -30.70
C PHE A 280 -6.53 -6.02 -30.60
N ILE A 281 -6.18 -5.35 -29.49
CA ILE A 281 -4.82 -4.85 -29.24
C ILE A 281 -3.82 -5.99 -29.03
N GLU A 282 -4.19 -7.08 -28.37
CA GLU A 282 -3.30 -8.21 -28.11
C GLU A 282 -2.98 -9.05 -29.37
N SER A 283 -3.85 -9.03 -30.38
CA SER A 283 -3.70 -9.79 -31.62
C SER A 283 -2.32 -9.64 -32.30
N GLN A 284 -1.89 -10.72 -32.94
CA GLN A 284 -0.67 -10.77 -33.75
C GLN A 284 -0.81 -10.00 -35.07
N ASP A 285 -2.04 -9.85 -35.57
CA ASP A 285 -2.34 -9.08 -36.79
C ASP A 285 -2.48 -7.56 -36.52
N PHE A 286 -2.30 -7.11 -35.26
CA PHE A 286 -2.44 -5.71 -34.87
C PHE A 286 -1.23 -4.86 -35.29
N ASN A 287 -1.45 -3.93 -36.22
CA ASN A 287 -0.45 -3.04 -36.78
C ASN A 287 -0.46 -1.66 -36.09
N THR A 288 0.53 -1.42 -35.25
CA THR A 288 0.71 -0.14 -34.52
C THR A 288 0.90 1.06 -35.45
N ASN A 289 1.38 0.88 -36.68
CA ASN A 289 1.56 1.98 -37.64
C ASN A 289 0.25 2.52 -38.21
N ILE A 290 -0.82 1.72 -38.22
CA ILE A 290 -2.17 2.18 -38.59
C ILE A 290 -2.86 2.71 -37.33
N ALA A 291 -2.83 1.94 -36.24
CA ALA A 291 -3.52 2.28 -35.00
C ALA A 291 -3.10 3.62 -34.36
N LYS A 292 -1.84 4.05 -34.53
CA LYS A 292 -1.32 5.33 -33.99
C LYS A 292 -1.99 6.59 -34.55
N ALA A 293 -2.80 6.47 -35.61
CA ALA A 293 -3.61 7.57 -36.14
C ALA A 293 -4.95 7.75 -35.39
N TYR A 294 -5.33 6.78 -34.54
CA TYR A 294 -6.61 6.72 -33.84
C TYR A 294 -6.45 6.59 -32.31
N ILE A 295 -5.38 5.91 -31.86
CA ILE A 295 -4.95 5.86 -30.46
C ILE A 295 -3.89 6.95 -30.27
N ASP A 296 -4.34 8.13 -29.89
CA ASP A 296 -3.55 9.36 -29.80
C ASP A 296 -3.41 9.87 -28.34
N HIS A 297 -3.00 11.14 -28.17
CA HIS A 297 -2.94 11.76 -26.84
C HIS A 297 -4.32 12.00 -26.23
N HIS A 298 -5.35 12.34 -27.02
CA HIS A 298 -6.70 12.55 -26.49
C HIS A 298 -7.32 11.23 -26.00
N PHE A 299 -7.21 10.15 -26.79
CA PHE A 299 -7.63 8.81 -26.40
C PHE A 299 -6.98 8.35 -25.09
N VAL A 300 -5.67 8.59 -24.92
CA VAL A 300 -4.95 8.26 -23.68
C VAL A 300 -5.44 9.08 -22.48
N LEU A 301 -5.81 10.34 -22.67
CA LEU A 301 -6.34 11.18 -21.59
C LEU A 301 -7.73 10.70 -21.13
N GLN A 302 -8.65 10.45 -22.08
CA GLN A 302 -9.98 9.93 -21.77
C GLN A 302 -9.93 8.53 -21.14
N LEU A 303 -8.96 7.69 -21.53
CA LEU A 303 -8.73 6.39 -20.90
C LEU A 303 -8.19 6.52 -19.46
N LEU A 304 -7.42 7.57 -19.15
CA LEU A 304 -6.92 7.85 -17.80
C LEU A 304 -8.01 8.43 -16.88
N GLU A 305 -8.93 9.24 -17.41
CA GLU A 305 -10.07 9.78 -16.65
C GLU A 305 -10.97 8.65 -16.09
N LEU A 306 -11.09 7.51 -16.80
CA LEU A 306 -11.86 6.36 -16.34
C LEU A 306 -11.23 5.59 -15.17
N PHE A 307 -9.94 5.79 -14.85
CA PHE A 307 -9.33 5.14 -13.68
C PHE A 307 -9.92 5.63 -12.34
N ASP A 308 -10.69 6.73 -12.33
CA ASP A 308 -11.44 7.16 -11.14
C ASP A 308 -12.79 6.42 -10.97
N SER A 309 -13.12 5.46 -11.83
CA SER A 309 -14.32 4.61 -11.69
C SER A 309 -14.29 3.84 -10.36
N GLU A 310 -15.39 3.90 -9.59
CA GLU A 310 -15.53 3.17 -8.32
C GLU A 310 -15.48 1.64 -8.52
N ASP A 311 -15.85 1.14 -9.70
CA ASP A 311 -15.93 -0.29 -10.00
C ASP A 311 -14.53 -0.92 -10.20
N PRO A 312 -14.06 -1.79 -9.29
CA PRO A 312 -12.73 -2.39 -9.41
C PRO A 312 -12.58 -3.29 -10.65
N ARG A 313 -13.70 -3.79 -11.21
CA ARG A 313 -13.70 -4.61 -12.42
C ARG A 313 -13.34 -3.77 -13.65
N GLU A 314 -13.84 -2.53 -13.70
CA GLU A 314 -13.48 -1.58 -14.75
C GLU A 314 -11.99 -1.20 -14.64
N ARG A 315 -11.51 -0.90 -13.43
CA ARG A 315 -10.11 -0.51 -13.21
C ARG A 315 -9.10 -1.60 -13.59
N ASP A 316 -9.40 -2.90 -13.39
CA ASP A 316 -8.50 -3.99 -13.83
C ASP A 316 -8.40 -4.14 -15.37
N PHE A 317 -9.52 -3.93 -16.09
CA PHE A 317 -9.50 -3.87 -17.55
C PHE A 317 -8.78 -2.62 -18.06
N LEU A 318 -8.98 -1.46 -17.44
CA LEU A 318 -8.26 -0.22 -17.75
C LEU A 318 -6.76 -0.37 -17.53
N LYS A 319 -6.35 -0.93 -16.38
CA LYS A 319 -4.97 -1.27 -16.02
C LYS A 319 -4.30 -2.09 -17.13
N THR A 320 -4.94 -3.19 -17.51
CA THR A 320 -4.43 -4.11 -18.53
C THR A 320 -4.37 -3.43 -19.90
N THR A 321 -5.41 -2.69 -20.28
CA THR A 321 -5.50 -1.98 -21.57
C THR A 321 -4.42 -0.91 -21.70
N LEU A 322 -4.25 -0.04 -20.69
CA LEU A 322 -3.24 1.01 -20.67
C LEU A 322 -1.82 0.42 -20.67
N HIS A 323 -1.57 -0.67 -19.95
CA HIS A 323 -0.29 -1.39 -20.01
C HIS A 323 0.00 -1.93 -21.44
N ARG A 324 -0.97 -2.58 -22.09
CA ARG A 324 -0.79 -3.05 -23.48
C ARG A 324 -0.52 -1.90 -24.45
N ILE A 325 -1.19 -0.75 -24.29
CA ILE A 325 -0.95 0.47 -25.08
C ILE A 325 0.48 0.99 -24.83
N TYR A 326 0.90 1.17 -23.58
CA TYR A 326 2.27 1.60 -23.25
C TYR A 326 3.34 0.64 -23.81
N GLY A 327 3.07 -0.67 -23.75
CA GLY A 327 3.91 -1.70 -24.33
C GLY A 327 4.09 -1.53 -25.85
N LYS A 328 2.99 -1.50 -26.61
CA LYS A 328 3.01 -1.48 -28.09
C LYS A 328 3.32 -0.10 -28.71
N PHE A 329 2.96 1.02 -28.08
CA PHE A 329 3.09 2.36 -28.66
C PHE A 329 4.27 3.16 -28.07
N LEU A 330 5.46 2.95 -28.62
CA LEU A 330 6.70 3.62 -28.19
C LEU A 330 6.59 5.15 -28.15
N ASN A 331 5.84 5.75 -29.09
CA ASN A 331 5.61 7.19 -29.20
C ASN A 331 4.73 7.76 -28.06
N LEU A 332 3.86 6.95 -27.46
CA LEU A 332 2.97 7.38 -26.37
C LEU A 332 3.63 7.27 -24.99
N ARG A 333 4.76 6.56 -24.84
CA ARG A 333 5.38 6.26 -23.54
C ARG A 333 5.80 7.49 -22.72
N SER A 334 6.23 8.56 -23.38
CA SER A 334 6.55 9.83 -22.71
C SER A 334 5.29 10.57 -22.26
N TYR A 335 4.24 10.57 -23.09
CA TYR A 335 2.95 11.18 -22.78
C TYR A 335 2.23 10.45 -21.64
N ILE A 336 2.11 9.12 -21.71
CA ILE A 336 1.47 8.28 -20.68
C ILE A 336 2.11 8.53 -19.31
N ARG A 337 3.45 8.44 -19.19
CA ARG A 337 4.15 8.71 -17.92
C ARG A 337 3.88 10.13 -17.41
N ARG A 338 3.88 11.14 -18.30
CA ARG A 338 3.58 12.52 -17.91
C ARG A 338 2.14 12.70 -17.42
N SER A 339 1.17 12.09 -18.08
CA SER A 339 -0.24 12.17 -17.68
C SER A 339 -0.51 11.45 -16.36
N ILE A 340 0.09 10.28 -16.12
CA ILE A 340 0.02 9.60 -14.82
C ILE A 340 0.68 10.46 -13.71
N ASN A 341 1.82 11.10 -13.98
CA ASN A 341 2.43 12.02 -13.03
C ASN A 341 1.51 13.22 -12.70
N ASN A 342 0.78 13.75 -13.68
CA ASN A 342 -0.20 14.82 -13.45
C ASN A 342 -1.33 14.35 -12.51
N VAL A 343 -1.88 13.15 -12.75
CA VAL A 343 -2.90 12.54 -11.85
C VAL A 343 -2.34 12.39 -10.44
N PHE A 344 -1.11 11.89 -10.28
CA PHE A 344 -0.47 11.75 -8.98
C PHE A 344 -0.19 13.11 -8.29
N PHE A 345 0.14 14.17 -9.04
CA PHE A 345 0.27 15.51 -8.48
C PHE A 345 -1.08 16.05 -7.98
N GLN A 346 -2.13 15.97 -8.81
CA GLN A 346 -3.49 16.41 -8.43
C GLN A 346 -4.00 15.63 -7.21
N PHE A 347 -3.83 14.30 -7.19
CA PHE A 347 -4.15 13.46 -6.04
C PHE A 347 -3.39 13.86 -4.77
N THR A 348 -2.07 14.03 -4.85
CA THR A 348 -1.21 14.27 -3.67
C THR A 348 -1.32 15.69 -3.11
N TYR A 349 -1.66 16.68 -3.93
CA TYR A 349 -1.57 18.10 -3.58
C TYR A 349 -2.88 18.89 -3.68
N GLU A 350 -3.92 18.36 -4.32
CA GLU A 350 -5.19 19.08 -4.54
C GLU A 350 -6.42 18.33 -3.98
N THR A 351 -6.61 17.05 -4.33
CA THR A 351 -7.87 16.34 -4.04
C THR A 351 -7.82 15.35 -2.86
N GLU A 352 -6.66 14.73 -2.58
CA GLU A 352 -6.53 13.50 -1.75
C GLU A 352 -7.51 12.38 -2.14
N ARG A 353 -8.07 12.42 -3.37
CA ARG A 353 -9.09 11.49 -3.89
C ARG A 353 -8.82 11.16 -5.35
N PHE A 354 -8.61 9.88 -5.62
CA PHE A 354 -8.61 9.24 -6.92
C PHE A 354 -8.67 7.72 -6.68
N ASN A 355 -9.58 6.98 -7.31
CA ASN A 355 -9.80 5.56 -7.01
C ASN A 355 -8.67 4.67 -7.56
N GLY A 356 -8.19 4.92 -8.78
CA GLY A 356 -7.27 4.04 -9.50
C GLY A 356 -5.77 4.19 -9.20
N ILE A 357 -5.37 4.70 -8.02
CA ILE A 357 -3.95 4.92 -7.70
C ILE A 357 -3.17 3.60 -7.65
N ALA A 358 -3.74 2.54 -7.07
CA ALA A 358 -3.11 1.22 -6.99
C ALA A 358 -2.85 0.64 -8.39
N GLU A 359 -3.86 0.67 -9.27
CA GLU A 359 -3.79 0.13 -10.62
C GLU A 359 -2.80 0.90 -11.51
N LEU A 360 -2.69 2.22 -11.34
CA LEU A 360 -1.66 3.03 -12.00
C LEU A 360 -0.25 2.71 -11.48
N LEU A 361 -0.10 2.42 -10.18
CA LEU A 361 1.17 1.98 -9.59
C LEU A 361 1.57 0.57 -10.04
N GLU A 362 0.64 -0.38 -10.23
CA GLU A 362 0.95 -1.70 -10.82
C GLU A 362 1.52 -1.58 -12.24
N ILE A 363 0.95 -0.71 -13.08
CA ILE A 363 1.51 -0.39 -14.40
C ILE A 363 2.93 0.19 -14.24
N LEU A 364 3.10 1.14 -13.33
CA LEU A 364 4.39 1.80 -13.12
C LEU A 364 5.47 0.87 -12.59
N GLY A 365 5.16 -0.06 -11.68
CA GLY A 365 6.12 -1.07 -11.20
C GLY A 365 6.66 -1.93 -12.34
N SER A 366 5.80 -2.36 -13.26
CA SER A 366 6.21 -3.06 -14.48
C SER A 366 7.07 -2.19 -15.41
N ILE A 367 6.74 -0.90 -15.53
CA ILE A 367 7.52 0.08 -16.30
C ILE A 367 8.90 0.34 -15.68
N ILE A 368 9.00 0.45 -14.35
CA ILE A 368 10.25 0.68 -13.59
C ILE A 368 11.18 -0.53 -13.75
N ASN A 369 10.65 -1.74 -13.63
CA ASN A 369 11.43 -2.96 -13.87
C ASN A 369 11.97 -2.99 -15.33
N GLY A 370 11.19 -2.46 -16.28
CA GLY A 370 11.59 -2.26 -17.68
C GLY A 370 12.53 -1.07 -17.97
N PHE A 371 13.03 -0.34 -16.97
CA PHE A 371 14.00 0.74 -17.21
C PHE A 371 15.39 0.21 -17.60
N ALA A 372 15.99 0.87 -18.60
CA ALA A 372 17.38 0.64 -18.98
C ALA A 372 18.35 1.31 -17.99
N LEU A 373 19.49 0.68 -17.76
CA LEU A 373 20.59 1.21 -16.96
C LEU A 373 21.65 1.91 -17.85
N PRO A 374 22.31 2.98 -17.37
CA PRO A 374 22.06 3.69 -16.10
C PRO A 374 20.69 4.40 -16.11
N LEU A 375 20.06 4.52 -14.93
CA LEU A 375 18.78 5.21 -14.80
C LEU A 375 18.89 6.67 -15.26
N LYS A 376 17.85 7.15 -15.95
CA LYS A 376 17.76 8.53 -16.40
C LYS A 376 17.39 9.47 -15.25
N GLU A 377 17.82 10.72 -15.36
CA GLU A 377 17.44 11.78 -14.42
C GLU A 377 15.92 11.98 -14.32
N GLU A 378 15.18 11.81 -15.43
CA GLU A 378 13.70 11.81 -15.40
C GLU A 378 13.10 10.72 -14.50
N HIS A 379 13.81 9.60 -14.27
CA HIS A 379 13.38 8.53 -13.38
C HIS A 379 13.74 8.84 -11.91
N LYS A 380 14.94 9.37 -11.65
CA LYS A 380 15.37 9.80 -10.30
C LYS A 380 14.50 10.94 -9.76
N LEU A 381 14.13 11.89 -10.63
CA LEU A 381 13.15 12.94 -10.32
C LEU A 381 11.74 12.38 -10.11
N PHE A 382 11.32 11.36 -10.86
CA PHE A 382 10.01 10.72 -10.66
C PHE A 382 9.91 10.02 -9.29
N LEU A 383 10.93 9.27 -8.89
CA LEU A 383 11.04 8.67 -7.56
C LEU A 383 10.93 9.73 -6.45
N THR A 384 11.80 10.74 -6.49
CA THR A 384 11.94 11.72 -5.40
C THR A 384 10.84 12.79 -5.36
N ARG A 385 10.20 13.12 -6.49
CA ARG A 385 9.18 14.18 -6.60
C ARG A 385 7.75 13.67 -6.76
N VAL A 386 7.53 12.39 -7.05
CA VAL A 386 6.19 11.81 -7.23
C VAL A 386 5.96 10.61 -6.31
N LEU A 387 6.79 9.57 -6.38
CA LEU A 387 6.57 8.36 -5.57
C LEU A 387 6.74 8.61 -4.06
N LEU A 388 7.87 9.20 -3.62
CA LEU A 388 8.08 9.46 -2.18
C LEU A 388 6.98 10.37 -1.58
N PRO A 389 6.50 11.45 -2.24
CA PRO A 389 5.34 12.21 -1.77
C PRO A 389 4.01 11.46 -1.64
N LEU A 390 3.73 10.38 -2.38
CA LEU A 390 2.46 9.64 -2.29
C LEU A 390 2.24 9.03 -0.89
N HIS A 391 3.30 8.72 -0.15
CA HIS A 391 3.23 8.20 1.23
C HIS A 391 2.63 9.20 2.25
N LYS A 392 2.40 10.46 1.86
CA LYS A 392 1.74 11.48 2.71
C LYS A 392 0.25 11.26 2.87
N VAL A 393 -0.45 10.98 1.77
CA VAL A 393 -1.92 11.03 1.67
C VAL A 393 -2.57 10.07 2.67
N LYS A 394 -3.71 10.46 3.24
CA LYS A 394 -4.34 9.72 4.35
C LYS A 394 -4.69 8.27 3.98
N SER A 395 -5.25 8.06 2.79
CA SER A 395 -5.70 6.79 2.21
C SER A 395 -4.57 5.89 1.66
N LEU A 396 -3.35 5.99 2.22
CA LEU A 396 -2.18 5.23 1.77
C LEU A 396 -2.41 3.72 1.73
N SER A 397 -3.21 3.18 2.65
CA SER A 397 -3.48 1.75 2.76
C SER A 397 -4.02 1.12 1.46
N MET A 398 -4.85 1.87 0.72
CA MET A 398 -5.48 1.44 -0.54
C MET A 398 -4.49 1.11 -1.66
N TYR A 399 -3.25 1.60 -1.59
CA TYR A 399 -2.23 1.44 -2.64
C TYR A 399 -0.80 1.23 -2.11
N HIS A 400 -0.64 1.04 -0.79
CA HIS A 400 0.67 0.89 -0.15
C HIS A 400 1.51 -0.27 -0.74
N PRO A 401 0.99 -1.50 -0.93
CA PRO A 401 1.80 -2.60 -1.47
C PRO A 401 2.34 -2.29 -2.87
N GLN A 402 1.53 -1.67 -3.72
CA GLN A 402 1.91 -1.26 -5.07
C GLN A 402 2.97 -0.15 -5.06
N LEU A 403 2.89 0.77 -4.09
CA LEU A 403 3.86 1.86 -3.94
C LEU A 403 5.20 1.36 -3.40
N ALA A 404 5.19 0.57 -2.32
CA ALA A 404 6.38 -0.07 -1.75
C ALA A 404 7.11 -0.92 -2.80
N TYR A 405 6.36 -1.71 -3.59
CA TYR A 405 6.91 -2.45 -4.73
C TYR A 405 7.61 -1.53 -5.75
N CYS A 406 7.04 -0.36 -6.07
CA CYS A 406 7.69 0.62 -6.95
C CYS A 406 8.98 1.21 -6.34
N ILE A 407 9.04 1.41 -5.03
CA ILE A 407 10.23 1.91 -4.32
C ILE A 407 11.34 0.86 -4.31
N VAL A 408 11.05 -0.37 -3.90
CA VAL A 408 11.99 -1.50 -3.91
C VAL A 408 12.52 -1.77 -5.33
N GLN A 409 11.64 -1.75 -6.34
CA GLN A 409 12.04 -1.89 -7.74
C GLN A 409 12.90 -0.74 -8.28
N PHE A 410 12.97 0.41 -7.61
CA PHE A 410 13.94 1.46 -7.92
C PHE A 410 15.32 1.16 -7.30
N LEU A 411 15.35 0.67 -6.05
CA LEU A 411 16.59 0.33 -5.34
C LEU A 411 17.30 -0.87 -5.99
N GLU A 412 16.57 -1.90 -6.44
CA GLU A 412 17.12 -3.02 -7.23
C GLU A 412 17.85 -2.58 -8.52
N LYS A 413 17.50 -1.39 -9.06
CA LYS A 413 18.07 -0.87 -10.32
C LYS A 413 19.27 0.05 -10.08
N ASP A 414 19.30 0.73 -8.94
CA ASP A 414 20.34 1.71 -8.58
C ASP A 414 20.32 1.95 -7.06
N SER A 415 21.08 1.14 -6.32
CA SER A 415 21.13 1.19 -4.86
C SER A 415 21.65 2.51 -4.30
N THR A 416 22.32 3.35 -5.11
CA THR A 416 22.74 4.70 -4.71
C THR A 416 21.57 5.64 -4.37
N LEU A 417 20.34 5.26 -4.74
CA LEU A 417 19.10 5.97 -4.41
C LEU A 417 18.60 5.70 -2.97
N THR A 418 19.21 4.75 -2.24
CA THR A 418 18.79 4.36 -0.89
C THR A 418 18.78 5.54 0.08
N GLU A 419 19.79 6.41 0.03
CA GLU A 419 19.89 7.57 0.93
C GLU A 419 18.72 8.55 0.73
N ASP A 420 18.41 8.92 -0.52
CA ASP A 420 17.27 9.78 -0.87
C ASP A 420 15.92 9.15 -0.47
N VAL A 421 15.76 7.84 -0.66
CA VAL A 421 14.53 7.10 -0.33
C VAL A 421 14.32 7.04 1.18
N VAL A 422 15.30 6.57 1.95
CA VAL A 422 15.17 6.39 3.40
C VAL A 422 15.00 7.76 4.10
N LEU A 423 15.79 8.77 3.73
CA LEU A 423 15.60 10.12 4.27
C LEU A 423 14.27 10.75 3.83
N GLY A 424 13.77 10.41 2.64
CA GLY A 424 12.44 10.79 2.15
C GLY A 424 11.29 10.19 2.96
N LEU A 425 11.36 8.90 3.30
CA LEU A 425 10.38 8.23 4.15
C LEU A 425 10.43 8.77 5.59
N LEU A 426 11.63 8.89 6.18
CA LEU A 426 11.82 9.47 7.53
C LEU A 426 11.30 10.91 7.63
N ARG A 427 11.37 11.69 6.54
CA ARG A 427 10.80 13.05 6.45
C ARG A 427 9.27 13.06 6.50
N TYR A 428 8.60 12.01 6.03
CA TYR A 428 7.13 11.91 5.99
C TYR A 428 6.55 10.95 7.04
N TRP A 429 7.40 10.40 7.92
CA TRP A 429 7.03 9.42 8.94
C TRP A 429 5.74 9.78 9.71
N PRO A 430 4.73 8.90 9.76
CA PRO A 430 3.46 9.18 10.44
C PRO A 430 3.64 9.45 11.94
N LYS A 431 2.93 10.47 12.45
CA LYS A 431 2.99 10.87 13.88
C LYS A 431 1.65 10.77 14.62
N THR A 432 0.56 10.55 13.89
CA THR A 432 -0.82 10.56 14.40
C THR A 432 -1.69 9.46 13.79
N ASN A 433 -1.09 8.48 13.10
CA ASN A 433 -1.79 7.35 12.49
C ASN A 433 -0.89 6.11 12.61
N SER A 434 -1.21 5.24 13.58
CA SER A 434 -0.45 4.03 13.88
C SER A 434 -0.46 3.02 12.73
N THR A 435 -1.58 2.89 12.01
CA THR A 435 -1.72 1.97 10.87
C THR A 435 -0.73 2.33 9.76
N LYS A 436 -0.62 3.63 9.45
CA LYS A 436 0.40 4.12 8.51
C LYS A 436 1.83 3.95 9.06
N GLU A 437 2.07 4.07 10.36
CA GLU A 437 3.40 3.81 10.92
C GLU A 437 3.79 2.32 10.78
N VAL A 438 2.86 1.38 11.00
CA VAL A 438 3.06 -0.04 10.73
C VAL A 438 3.30 -0.29 9.23
N MET A 439 2.65 0.44 8.33
CA MET A 439 2.91 0.36 6.88
C MET A 439 4.32 0.84 6.51
N TYR A 440 4.76 2.00 7.01
CA TYR A 440 6.15 2.46 6.84
C TYR A 440 7.17 1.47 7.42
N LEU A 441 6.85 0.78 8.52
CA LEU A 441 7.69 -0.28 9.07
C LEU A 441 7.68 -1.57 8.23
N ASN A 442 6.65 -1.84 7.42
CA ASN A 442 6.72 -2.90 6.40
C ASN A 442 7.68 -2.49 5.28
N GLU A 443 7.45 -1.32 4.68
CA GLU A 443 8.26 -0.81 3.56
C GLU A 443 9.76 -0.70 3.93
N VAL A 444 10.08 -0.31 5.17
CA VAL A 444 11.47 -0.28 5.66
C VAL A 444 12.09 -1.67 5.77
N GLU A 445 11.33 -2.73 6.05
CA GLU A 445 11.86 -4.11 6.01
C GLU A 445 12.06 -4.58 4.57
N ASP A 446 11.09 -4.33 3.68
CA ASP A 446 11.22 -4.64 2.25
C ASP A 446 12.43 -3.92 1.62
N ILE A 447 12.70 -2.67 2.05
CA ILE A 447 13.89 -1.89 1.68
C ILE A 447 15.17 -2.48 2.28
N PHE A 448 15.15 -3.02 3.50
CA PHE A 448 16.33 -3.66 4.09
C PHE A 448 16.76 -4.91 3.30
N GLU A 449 15.84 -5.71 2.75
CA GLU A 449 16.19 -6.92 2.00
C GLU A 449 17.00 -6.64 0.72
N VAL A 450 16.92 -5.42 0.17
CA VAL A 450 17.65 -4.97 -1.03
C VAL A 450 18.75 -3.93 -0.73
N MET A 451 19.05 -3.63 0.54
CA MET A 451 19.95 -2.55 0.92
C MET A 451 21.42 -2.96 0.95
N ASP A 452 22.26 -2.34 0.12
CA ASP A 452 23.72 -2.49 0.20
C ASP A 452 24.28 -2.02 1.57
N PRO A 453 25.20 -2.78 2.22
CA PRO A 453 25.80 -2.39 3.51
C PRO A 453 26.53 -1.03 3.48
N ALA A 454 27.08 -0.63 2.33
CA ALA A 454 27.73 0.67 2.14
C ALA A 454 26.73 1.85 2.12
N GLU A 455 25.48 1.60 1.73
CA GLU A 455 24.40 2.58 1.72
C GLU A 455 23.72 2.63 3.10
N PHE A 456 23.50 1.46 3.72
CA PHE A 456 23.08 1.33 5.12
C PHE A 456 23.93 2.19 6.06
N ALA A 457 25.26 2.16 5.87
CA ALA A 457 26.21 2.88 6.70
C ALA A 457 25.99 4.41 6.73
N LYS A 458 25.34 4.99 5.71
CA LYS A 458 24.98 6.43 5.64
C LYS A 458 23.68 6.74 6.38
N VAL A 459 22.68 5.87 6.25
CA VAL A 459 21.31 6.09 6.76
C VAL A 459 21.06 5.55 8.16
N GLN A 460 21.94 4.70 8.69
CA GLN A 460 21.76 4.01 9.98
C GLN A 460 21.44 4.95 11.15
N VAL A 461 22.12 6.10 11.30
CA VAL A 461 21.91 7.00 12.44
C VAL A 461 20.48 7.59 12.46
N PRO A 462 20.00 8.29 11.41
CA PRO A 462 18.63 8.81 11.40
C PRO A 462 17.57 7.69 11.38
N LEU A 463 17.84 6.54 10.75
CA LEU A 463 16.91 5.41 10.69
C LEU A 463 16.72 4.77 12.06
N PHE A 464 17.80 4.39 12.77
CA PHE A 464 17.69 3.81 14.10
C PHE A 464 17.23 4.83 15.15
N GLN A 465 17.46 6.14 14.97
CA GLN A 465 16.81 7.18 15.78
C GLN A 465 15.29 7.23 15.60
N GLN A 466 14.73 6.68 14.51
CA GLN A 466 13.28 6.55 14.33
C GLN A 466 12.78 5.18 14.81
N LEU A 467 13.49 4.09 14.50
CA LEU A 467 13.15 2.76 15.02
C LEU A 467 13.17 2.72 16.56
N ALA A 468 14.11 3.43 17.21
CA ALA A 468 14.12 3.61 18.67
C ALA A 468 12.81 4.20 19.22
N LYS A 469 12.19 5.14 18.50
CA LYS A 469 10.92 5.77 18.89
C LYS A 469 9.73 4.85 18.64
N SER A 470 9.73 4.11 17.52
CA SER A 470 8.69 3.13 17.22
C SER A 470 8.74 1.94 18.19
N VAL A 471 9.92 1.49 18.62
CA VAL A 471 10.12 0.51 19.71
C VAL A 471 9.69 1.07 21.08
N ALA A 472 9.86 2.37 21.33
CA ALA A 472 9.35 3.06 22.51
C ALA A 472 7.84 3.36 22.44
N SER A 473 7.15 3.05 21.34
CA SER A 473 5.75 3.43 21.15
C SER A 473 4.85 2.68 22.13
N PRO A 474 3.93 3.37 22.84
CA PRO A 474 2.94 2.71 23.70
C PRO A 474 1.91 1.92 22.88
N HIS A 475 1.83 2.16 21.56
CA HIS A 475 0.92 1.49 20.65
C HIS A 475 1.47 0.13 20.23
N PHE A 476 0.89 -0.96 20.75
CA PHE A 476 1.53 -2.28 20.68
C PHE A 476 1.88 -2.74 19.26
N GLN A 477 1.00 -2.52 18.27
CA GLN A 477 1.28 -2.96 16.89
C GLN A 477 2.50 -2.27 16.27
N VAL A 478 2.84 -1.04 16.70
CA VAL A 478 4.01 -0.31 16.21
C VAL A 478 5.29 -0.88 16.86
N ALA A 479 5.30 -1.00 18.18
CA ALA A 479 6.46 -1.53 18.92
C ALA A 479 6.72 -3.01 18.61
N GLU A 480 5.66 -3.82 18.49
CA GLU A 480 5.73 -5.22 18.06
C GLU A 480 6.26 -5.34 16.62
N ARG A 481 5.77 -4.52 15.68
CA ARG A 481 6.24 -4.53 14.30
C ARG A 481 7.70 -4.12 14.15
N ALA A 482 8.13 -3.07 14.86
CA ALA A 482 9.51 -2.61 14.86
C ALA A 482 10.46 -3.62 15.54
N LEU A 483 10.04 -4.24 16.65
CA LEU A 483 10.81 -5.32 17.29
C LEU A 483 10.87 -6.59 16.45
N TYR A 484 9.96 -6.79 15.49
CA TYR A 484 9.95 -7.96 14.61
C TYR A 484 11.17 -8.03 13.68
N PHE A 485 11.81 -6.89 13.36
CA PHE A 485 13.03 -6.85 12.54
C PHE A 485 14.17 -7.71 13.13
N TRP A 486 14.22 -7.90 14.45
CA TRP A 486 15.19 -8.78 15.13
C TRP A 486 14.94 -10.29 14.88
N ASN A 487 13.95 -10.66 14.07
CA ASN A 487 13.78 -12.01 13.53
C ASN A 487 14.40 -12.18 12.12
N ASN A 488 14.72 -11.07 11.44
CA ASN A 488 15.26 -11.07 10.07
C ASN A 488 16.80 -11.18 10.12
N GLU A 489 17.35 -12.28 9.60
CA GLU A 489 18.79 -12.55 9.69
C GLU A 489 19.64 -11.49 8.97
N TYR A 490 19.16 -10.91 7.86
CA TYR A 490 19.91 -9.90 7.12
C TYR A 490 20.01 -8.58 7.91
N PHE A 491 18.88 -8.12 8.47
CA PHE A 491 18.86 -6.98 9.39
C PHE A 491 19.77 -7.20 10.60
N CYS A 492 19.76 -8.40 11.19
CA CYS A 492 20.61 -8.72 12.33
C CYS A 492 22.11 -8.67 11.99
N ASN A 493 22.51 -9.07 10.78
CA ASN A 493 23.89 -8.97 10.30
C ASN A 493 24.32 -7.49 10.11
N LEU A 494 23.50 -6.67 9.44
CA LEU A 494 23.74 -5.23 9.29
C LEU A 494 23.89 -4.51 10.64
N VAL A 495 23.06 -4.89 11.62
CA VAL A 495 23.11 -4.40 13.01
C VAL A 495 24.36 -4.87 13.75
N SER A 496 24.82 -6.10 13.51
CA SER A 496 26.04 -6.65 14.12
C SER A 496 27.29 -5.93 13.61
N ASP A 497 27.41 -5.73 12.30
CA ASP A 497 28.56 -5.09 11.66
C ASP A 497 28.69 -3.59 12.02
N ASN A 498 27.58 -2.96 12.47
CA ASN A 498 27.52 -1.55 12.86
C ASN A 498 27.15 -1.34 14.35
N VAL A 499 27.36 -2.36 15.19
CA VAL A 499 26.87 -2.38 16.59
C VAL A 499 27.36 -1.19 17.42
N GLU A 500 28.56 -0.67 17.13
CA GLU A 500 29.18 0.47 17.83
C GLU A 500 28.35 1.76 17.72
N ILE A 501 27.65 1.95 16.60
CA ILE A 501 26.78 3.11 16.34
C ILE A 501 25.34 2.81 16.77
N ILE A 502 24.86 1.59 16.52
CA ILE A 502 23.45 1.23 16.69
C ILE A 502 23.08 0.94 18.15
N LEU A 503 23.95 0.29 18.92
CA LEU A 503 23.63 -0.08 20.31
C LEU A 503 23.42 1.15 21.22
N PRO A 504 24.25 2.21 21.19
CA PRO A 504 23.97 3.44 21.96
C PRO A 504 22.60 4.07 21.65
N ILE A 505 22.15 4.02 20.40
CA ILE A 505 20.85 4.57 19.97
C ILE A 505 19.68 3.69 20.44
N MET A 506 19.82 2.36 20.36
CA MET A 506 18.77 1.41 20.70
C MET A 506 18.72 1.03 22.20
N PHE A 507 19.80 1.26 22.96
CA PHE A 507 19.87 0.87 24.37
C PHE A 507 18.80 1.55 25.25
N PRO A 508 18.56 2.88 25.18
CA PRO A 508 17.58 3.55 26.04
C PRO A 508 16.15 2.96 25.97
N PRO A 509 15.48 2.87 24.79
CA PRO A 509 14.09 2.38 24.73
C PRO A 509 13.97 0.90 25.10
N LEU A 510 14.96 0.07 24.72
CA LEU A 510 15.00 -1.33 25.11
C LEU A 510 15.19 -1.49 26.63
N TYR A 511 16.10 -0.73 27.23
CA TYR A 511 16.35 -0.78 28.67
C TYR A 511 15.13 -0.29 29.47
N GLU A 512 14.46 0.77 29.04
CA GLU A 512 13.22 1.25 29.68
C GLU A 512 12.09 0.24 29.58
N ASN A 513 11.75 -0.26 28.38
CA ASN A 513 10.72 -1.28 28.20
C ASN A 513 11.05 -2.58 28.97
N SER A 514 12.32 -2.95 29.13
CA SER A 514 12.72 -4.14 29.89
C SER A 514 12.35 -4.07 31.39
N LYS A 515 12.32 -2.86 31.98
CA LYS A 515 11.90 -2.64 33.38
C LYS A 515 10.44 -2.99 33.60
N GLY A 516 9.60 -2.74 32.59
CA GLY A 516 8.20 -3.14 32.55
C GLY A 516 7.48 -2.54 31.35
N HIS A 517 6.75 -3.38 30.62
CA HIS A 517 5.85 -2.95 29.55
C HIS A 517 4.47 -3.60 29.76
N TRP A 518 3.39 -2.91 29.39
CA TRP A 518 2.02 -3.35 29.67
C TRP A 518 1.64 -4.62 28.88
N ASN A 519 2.08 -4.70 27.62
CA ASN A 519 1.98 -5.90 26.79
C ASN A 519 3.20 -6.81 27.04
N ARG A 520 2.94 -8.06 27.44
CA ARG A 520 3.95 -9.09 27.74
C ARG A 520 4.70 -9.62 26.51
N THR A 521 4.10 -9.59 25.31
CA THR A 521 4.75 -10.03 24.07
C THR A 521 5.91 -9.09 23.74
N ILE A 522 5.65 -7.79 23.72
CA ILE A 522 6.67 -6.74 23.56
C ILE A 522 7.75 -6.85 24.64
N HIS A 523 7.37 -7.09 25.90
CA HIS A 523 8.34 -7.31 26.99
C HIS A 523 9.30 -8.47 26.64
N SER A 524 8.79 -9.60 26.18
CA SER A 524 9.57 -10.76 25.74
C SER A 524 10.48 -10.44 24.54
N MET A 525 9.96 -9.76 23.51
CA MET A 525 10.72 -9.36 22.32
C MET A 525 11.86 -8.39 22.66
N VAL A 526 11.65 -7.45 23.58
CA VAL A 526 12.69 -6.56 24.11
C VAL A 526 13.80 -7.37 24.79
N TYR A 527 13.49 -8.38 25.62
CA TYR A 527 14.52 -9.24 26.20
C TYR A 527 15.30 -10.03 25.15
N ASN A 528 14.67 -10.45 24.04
CA ASN A 528 15.37 -11.11 22.93
C ASN A 528 16.32 -10.15 22.19
N ALA A 529 15.89 -8.93 21.87
CA ALA A 529 16.74 -7.92 21.24
C ALA A 529 17.91 -7.51 22.14
N MET A 530 17.66 -7.26 23.44
CA MET A 530 18.71 -6.95 24.41
C MET A 530 19.72 -8.09 24.60
N LYS A 531 19.24 -9.35 24.57
CA LYS A 531 20.10 -10.54 24.61
C LYS A 531 21.04 -10.56 23.41
N MET A 532 20.52 -10.32 22.21
CA MET A 532 21.32 -10.32 20.97
C MET A 532 22.43 -9.26 21.03
N PHE A 533 22.10 -8.01 21.41
CA PHE A 533 23.11 -6.97 21.59
C PHE A 533 24.18 -7.32 22.65
N MET A 534 23.77 -7.92 23.77
CA MET A 534 24.68 -8.37 24.83
C MET A 534 25.57 -9.56 24.39
N GLU A 535 25.16 -10.34 23.39
CA GLU A 535 25.95 -11.44 22.81
C GLU A 535 26.87 -10.96 21.67
N ILE A 536 26.49 -9.93 20.92
CA ILE A 536 27.32 -9.29 19.87
C ILE A 536 28.50 -8.53 20.50
N ASN A 537 28.23 -7.54 21.36
CA ASN A 537 29.28 -6.78 22.05
C ASN A 537 28.98 -6.65 23.57
N PRO A 538 29.48 -7.58 24.39
CA PRO A 538 29.29 -7.54 25.83
C PRO A 538 29.97 -6.36 26.52
N GLN A 539 30.98 -5.70 25.95
CA GLN A 539 31.68 -4.60 26.61
C GLN A 539 30.88 -3.30 26.44
N LEU A 540 30.58 -2.94 25.19
CA LEU A 540 29.75 -1.80 24.83
C LEU A 540 28.36 -1.84 25.50
N PHE A 541 27.77 -3.03 25.67
CA PHE A 541 26.49 -3.17 26.38
C PHE A 541 26.56 -2.74 27.87
N ASP A 542 27.66 -3.04 28.57
CA ASP A 542 27.84 -2.60 29.97
C ASP A 542 28.24 -1.12 30.06
N GLU A 543 28.94 -0.59 29.05
CA GLU A 543 29.27 0.84 28.91
C GLU A 543 28.02 1.69 28.67
N CYS A 544 27.19 1.34 27.67
CA CYS A 544 25.88 1.95 27.45
C CYS A 544 25.00 1.86 28.70
N SER A 545 25.09 0.77 29.46
CA SER A 545 24.37 0.63 30.73
C SER A 545 24.92 1.55 31.83
N HIS A 546 26.24 1.82 31.88
CA HIS A 546 26.81 2.81 32.79
C HIS A 546 26.37 4.23 32.41
N GLU A 547 26.65 4.63 31.17
CA GLU A 547 26.37 5.96 30.62
C GLU A 547 24.87 6.32 30.73
N TYR A 548 23.98 5.37 30.45
CA TYR A 548 22.54 5.59 30.61
C TYR A 548 22.15 5.85 32.08
N ASN A 549 22.70 5.10 33.04
CA ASN A 549 22.42 5.33 34.46
C ASN A 549 23.04 6.65 34.96
N GLU A 550 24.19 7.04 34.43
CA GLU A 550 24.84 8.33 34.73
C GLU A 550 24.08 9.53 34.13
N ARG A 551 23.61 9.42 32.88
CA ARG A 551 22.72 10.40 32.22
C ARG A 551 21.39 10.53 32.97
N GLN A 552 20.86 9.45 33.54
CA GLN A 552 19.68 9.49 34.42
C GLN A 552 19.96 10.14 35.78
N ASN A 553 21.01 9.74 36.48
CA ASN A 553 21.37 10.31 37.80
C ASN A 553 21.70 11.82 37.71
N SER A 554 22.32 12.25 36.61
CA SER A 554 22.62 13.67 36.34
C SER A 554 21.44 14.47 35.77
N ALA A 555 20.28 13.86 35.50
CA ALA A 555 19.16 14.54 34.85
C ALA A 555 18.64 15.75 35.65
N GLU A 556 18.53 15.62 36.97
CA GLU A 556 18.11 16.74 37.83
C GLU A 556 19.15 17.88 37.81
N GLN A 557 20.44 17.55 37.89
CA GLN A 557 21.51 18.55 37.84
C GLN A 557 21.58 19.25 36.47
N ARG A 558 21.34 18.52 35.37
CA ARG A 558 21.21 19.10 34.01
C ARG A 558 20.00 20.02 33.91
N GLU A 559 18.88 19.68 34.55
CA GLU A 559 17.67 20.51 34.57
C GLU A 559 17.84 21.77 35.43
N GLN A 560 18.39 21.67 36.65
CA GLN A 560 18.78 22.82 37.47
C GLN A 560 19.74 23.74 36.71
N SER A 561 20.74 23.17 36.01
CA SER A 561 21.66 23.92 35.14
C SER A 561 20.95 24.63 33.98
N ARG A 562 19.86 24.04 33.44
CA ARG A 562 19.01 24.66 32.42
C ARG A 562 18.24 25.84 33.00
N GLN A 563 17.68 25.69 34.19
CA GLN A 563 16.94 26.73 34.91
C GLN A 563 17.85 27.92 35.24
N THR A 564 19.04 27.69 35.82
CA THR A 564 20.02 28.76 36.09
C THR A 564 20.50 29.50 34.83
N ARG A 565 20.53 28.85 33.66
CA ARG A 565 20.77 29.52 32.37
C ARG A 565 19.60 30.44 31.98
N TRP A 566 18.36 29.99 32.14
CA TRP A 566 17.16 30.80 31.89
C TRP A 566 17.01 31.98 32.86
N GLU A 567 17.34 31.80 34.14
CA GLU A 567 17.32 32.85 35.15
C GLU A 567 18.28 33.99 34.79
N LYS A 568 19.51 33.67 34.36
CA LYS A 568 20.49 34.67 33.88
C LYS A 568 20.03 35.42 32.63
N VAL A 569 19.31 34.75 31.72
CA VAL A 569 18.69 35.43 30.55
C VAL A 569 17.56 36.37 30.99
N LEU A 570 16.73 35.95 31.96
CA LEU A 570 15.68 36.79 32.56
C LEU A 570 16.25 37.99 33.32
N GLU A 571 17.39 37.82 33.99
CA GLU A 571 18.10 38.89 34.70
C GLU A 571 18.65 39.94 33.72
N GLN A 572 19.43 39.52 32.72
CA GLN A 572 19.92 40.40 31.65
C GLN A 572 18.78 41.12 30.89
N ALA A 573 17.62 40.47 30.72
CA ALA A 573 16.44 41.09 30.12
C ALA A 573 15.82 42.19 31.01
N LYS A 574 15.85 42.02 32.35
CA LYS A 574 15.41 43.05 33.31
C LYS A 574 16.38 44.23 33.35
N GLU A 575 17.68 43.98 33.39
CA GLU A 575 18.72 45.03 33.40
C GLU A 575 18.60 45.96 32.18
N ARG A 576 18.48 45.37 30.98
CA ARG A 576 18.25 46.10 29.72
C ARG A 576 16.94 46.91 29.73
N LYS A 577 15.89 46.40 30.38
CA LYS A 577 14.60 47.11 30.51
C LYS A 577 14.66 48.28 31.50
N ASN A 578 15.61 48.27 32.44
CA ASN A 578 15.85 49.34 33.41
C ASN A 578 16.80 50.43 32.90
N GLY A 579 17.10 50.47 31.59
CA GLY A 579 17.85 51.56 30.96
C GLY A 579 19.38 51.49 31.11
N VAL A 580 19.92 50.36 31.58
CA VAL A 580 21.38 50.16 31.63
C VAL A 580 21.92 49.92 30.22
N ALA A 581 22.80 50.80 29.77
CA ALA A 581 23.49 50.66 28.48
C ALA A 581 24.36 49.39 28.44
N PRO A 582 24.53 48.74 27.27
CA PRO A 582 25.29 47.50 27.20
C PRO A 582 26.76 47.72 27.62
N PRO A 583 27.38 46.77 28.35
CA PRO A 583 28.82 46.80 28.55
C PRO A 583 29.55 46.73 27.20
N PRO A 584 30.76 47.32 27.08
CA PRO A 584 31.53 47.24 25.85
C PRO A 584 31.80 45.78 25.48
N GLN A 585 31.83 45.49 24.18
CA GLN A 585 31.98 44.14 23.65
C GLN A 585 33.32 43.53 24.09
N CYS A 586 33.31 42.67 25.11
CA CYS A 586 34.39 41.72 25.31
C CYS A 586 34.51 40.84 24.06
N GLN A 587 35.76 40.59 23.66
CA GLN A 587 36.08 39.79 22.50
C GLN A 587 35.47 38.39 22.61
N ILE A 588 35.07 37.82 21.47
CA ILE A 588 34.53 36.46 21.41
C ILE A 588 35.68 35.50 21.67
N ALA A 589 35.86 35.12 22.94
CA ALA A 589 36.60 33.93 23.30
C ALA A 589 35.76 32.72 22.87
N GLU A 590 36.30 31.89 21.98
CA GLU A 590 35.65 30.65 21.54
C GLU A 590 35.54 29.69 22.74
N ILE A 591 34.35 29.58 23.31
CA ILE A 591 34.03 28.56 24.30
C ILE A 591 33.81 27.25 23.53
N PRO A 592 34.58 26.18 23.79
CA PRO A 592 34.32 24.88 23.17
C PRO A 592 32.98 24.34 23.67
N VAL A 593 31.96 24.40 22.82
CA VAL A 593 30.67 23.75 23.09
C VAL A 593 30.85 22.27 22.82
N GLN A 594 30.97 21.45 23.88
CA GLN A 594 30.76 20.01 23.74
C GLN A 594 29.31 19.79 23.31
N LEU A 595 29.14 19.27 22.09
CA LEU A 595 27.89 19.16 21.36
C LEU A 595 27.21 17.82 21.63
N ASP A 596 26.84 17.59 22.89
CA ASP A 596 26.06 16.45 23.35
C ASP A 596 24.70 16.89 23.91
N ASP A 597 23.68 16.03 23.78
CA ASP A 597 22.28 16.23 24.21
C ASP A 597 21.53 17.45 23.60
N ILE A 598 21.39 17.51 22.26
CA ILE A 598 20.29 18.23 21.57
C ILE A 598 19.64 17.33 20.52
N ASP A 599 18.30 17.27 20.50
CA ASP A 599 17.52 16.51 19.51
C ASP A 599 17.92 16.81 18.05
N SER A 600 18.04 15.76 17.24
CA SER A 600 18.34 15.89 15.80
C SER A 600 17.29 16.74 15.04
N VAL A 601 16.05 16.78 15.54
CA VAL A 601 14.94 17.57 14.99
C VAL A 601 15.12 19.09 15.22
N THR A 602 15.64 19.51 16.38
CA THR A 602 15.87 20.94 16.66
C THR A 602 17.13 21.45 15.98
N HIS A 603 18.16 20.63 15.84
CA HIS A 603 19.36 20.94 15.06
C HIS A 603 19.05 21.25 13.58
N ASP A 604 18.23 20.43 12.92
CA ASP A 604 17.87 20.67 11.51
C ASP A 604 16.96 21.91 11.34
N SER A 605 16.08 22.15 12.33
CA SER A 605 15.25 23.36 12.39
C SER A 605 16.09 24.63 12.56
N GLN A 606 17.14 24.59 13.40
CA GLN A 606 18.09 25.69 13.58
C GLN A 606 18.94 25.93 12.33
N LYS A 607 19.41 24.88 11.64
CA LYS A 607 20.13 25.01 10.37
C LYS A 607 19.32 25.74 9.30
N ARG A 608 18.03 25.41 9.15
CA ARG A 608 17.14 26.11 8.20
C ARG A 608 16.90 27.58 8.59
N LEU A 609 16.76 27.87 9.88
CA LEU A 609 16.66 29.25 10.40
C LEU A 609 17.95 30.07 10.24
N HIS A 610 19.12 29.41 10.20
CA HIS A 610 20.39 30.08 9.88
C HIS A 610 20.57 30.31 8.37
N ALA A 611 20.21 29.34 7.52
CA ALA A 611 20.25 29.51 6.07
C ALA A 611 19.41 30.72 5.61
N LEU A 612 18.16 30.82 6.10
CA LEU A 612 17.24 31.92 5.79
C LEU A 612 17.73 33.31 6.25
N LYS A 613 18.70 33.40 7.16
CA LYS A 613 19.29 34.68 7.60
C LYS A 613 20.49 35.12 6.76
N LEU A 614 21.14 34.21 6.04
CA LEU A 614 22.31 34.53 5.23
C LEU A 614 21.91 35.29 3.95
N ASP A 615 20.79 34.91 3.31
CA ASP A 615 20.28 35.60 2.12
C ASP A 615 19.85 37.06 2.41
N ASP A 616 19.13 37.30 3.52
CA ASP A 616 18.67 38.64 3.93
C ASP A 616 19.85 39.58 4.29
N SER A 617 20.96 39.01 4.75
CA SER A 617 22.19 39.75 5.10
C SER A 617 22.96 40.27 3.87
N GLY A 618 22.70 39.73 2.67
CA GLY A 618 23.41 40.12 1.44
C GLY A 618 22.77 41.29 0.68
N ALA A 619 21.44 41.39 0.69
CA ALA A 619 20.69 42.26 -0.23
C ALA A 619 20.58 43.73 0.22
N SER A 620 20.84 44.02 1.50
CA SER A 620 20.54 45.32 2.12
C SER A 620 21.67 46.36 2.00
N THR A 621 22.91 45.94 1.70
CA THR A 621 24.11 46.82 1.80
C THR A 621 24.43 47.60 0.53
N GLU A 622 24.08 47.10 -0.66
CA GLU A 622 24.48 47.75 -1.94
C GLU A 622 23.56 48.90 -2.39
N ARG A 623 22.36 49.06 -1.82
CA ARG A 623 21.36 50.03 -2.31
C ARG A 623 21.50 51.45 -1.77
N SER A 624 22.28 51.68 -0.72
CA SER A 624 22.31 52.99 -0.02
C SER A 624 23.38 53.96 -0.54
N SER A 625 24.31 53.50 -1.38
CA SER A 625 25.57 54.22 -1.71
C SER A 625 25.60 54.94 -3.07
N ARG A 626 24.45 55.07 -3.77
CA ARG A 626 24.39 55.65 -5.14
C ARG A 626 23.55 56.90 -5.33
N GLU A 627 22.87 57.41 -4.30
CA GLU A 627 21.80 58.42 -4.46
C GLU A 627 22.14 59.79 -3.86
N ASN A 628 23.42 60.18 -3.82
CA ASN A 628 23.85 61.46 -3.22
C ASN A 628 25.10 62.12 -3.87
N THR A 629 25.18 62.18 -5.21
CA THR A 629 26.11 63.08 -5.94
C THR A 629 25.66 63.37 -7.39
N ALA A 630 24.83 64.40 -7.59
CA ALA A 630 24.63 65.04 -8.90
C ALA A 630 24.11 66.48 -8.71
N THR A 631 24.78 67.46 -9.30
CA THR A 631 24.51 68.90 -9.11
C THR A 631 24.15 69.60 -10.43
N SER A 632 23.34 70.66 -10.34
CA SER A 632 23.33 71.93 -11.12
C SER A 632 24.21 72.09 -12.39
N VAL A 633 23.82 72.80 -13.48
CA VAL A 633 22.56 73.41 -13.98
C VAL A 633 22.81 74.02 -15.39
N SER A 634 21.76 74.49 -16.10
CA SER A 634 21.73 75.47 -17.24
C SER A 634 22.35 75.16 -18.63
N ASP A 635 21.45 75.14 -19.62
CA ASP A 635 21.39 75.94 -20.87
C ASP A 635 22.34 75.74 -22.09
N GLY A 636 21.72 75.76 -23.28
CA GLY A 636 22.37 75.78 -24.60
C GLY A 636 21.41 75.51 -25.79
N LEU A 637 20.72 76.55 -26.28
CA LEU A 637 19.97 76.57 -27.56
C LEU A 637 20.89 76.98 -28.73
N PRO A 638 20.51 76.84 -30.02
CA PRO A 638 19.18 76.48 -30.57
C PRO A 638 19.07 75.09 -31.22
#